data_AF-Q3SF29-F1
#
_entry.id   AF-Q3SF29-F1
#
_cell.length_a   1.000
_cell.length_b   1.000
_cell.length_c   1.000
_cell.angle_alpha   90.00
_cell.angle_beta   90.00
_cell.angle_gamma   90.00
#
_symmetry.space_group_name_H-M   'P 1'
#
loop_
_entity.id
_entity.type
_entity.pdbx_description
1 polymer ?
#
loop_
_entity_poly.entity_id
_entity_poly.type
_entity_poly.pdbx_seq_one_letter_code
_entity_poly.pdbx_strand_id
1 'polypeptide(L)'
;MKTLHKAALAIALAAATSHASAFTMSFDNWGFDADGLGGGAMLTPIDEMTYLGISYTESTGIAPGSTFTDVGRIGATGFQNDGSPIPAGTSGLGVSYELTATFLDWTGSYGATTGDDTEFFFDAGGTLNIYIDNALNYNSFGTAMDGTNIMSLSIRTGEGQIDFANPAGVDGNVDILFDVTSVAQGYWFVDTDGDGVADTDVYDLLGAGALTVGLTDSNNNITTPSGAVAADFIATTGLGAPNGPGDIYTLNDGSFSFAVPEPGSLALLGLGLVGLGLATRRRKA
;
A
#
# COMPACT_ATOMS: atom_id res chain seq x y z
N MET A 1 -18.28 41.34 18.82
CA MET A 1 -18.92 40.44 17.84
C MET A 1 -18.09 40.12 16.59
N LYS A 2 -17.07 40.91 16.21
CA LYS A 2 -16.20 40.64 15.04
C LYS A 2 -15.07 39.62 15.27
N THR A 3 -14.78 39.24 16.51
CA THR A 3 -13.73 38.30 16.89
C THR A 3 -14.21 36.85 16.98
N LEU A 4 -15.48 36.60 17.34
CA LEU A 4 -16.07 35.25 17.40
C LEU A 4 -16.19 34.57 16.02
N HIS A 5 -16.43 35.33 14.95
CA HIS A 5 -16.53 34.80 13.60
C HIS A 5 -15.17 34.33 13.03
N LYS A 6 -14.05 34.90 13.50
CA LYS A 6 -12.70 34.49 13.08
C LYS A 6 -12.22 33.24 13.82
N ALA A 7 -12.63 33.08 15.09
CA ALA A 7 -12.34 31.88 15.86
C ALA A 7 -13.13 30.66 15.32
N ALA A 8 -14.39 30.84 14.92
CA ALA A 8 -15.19 29.76 14.33
C ALA A 8 -14.65 29.28 12.96
N LEU A 9 -14.09 30.19 12.15
CA LEU A 9 -13.48 29.83 10.87
C LEU A 9 -12.12 29.14 11.05
N ALA A 10 -11.35 29.51 12.08
CA ALA A 10 -10.09 28.84 12.42
C ALA A 10 -10.31 27.43 13.02
N ILE A 11 -11.40 27.24 13.77
CA ILE A 11 -11.78 25.91 14.31
C ILE A 11 -12.37 25.03 13.19
N ALA A 12 -13.10 25.59 12.23
CA ALA A 12 -13.54 24.84 11.05
C ALA A 12 -12.39 24.46 10.11
N LEU A 13 -11.29 25.22 10.07
CA LEU A 13 -10.09 24.85 9.31
C LEU A 13 -9.21 23.82 10.04
N ALA A 14 -9.21 23.82 11.38
CA ALA A 14 -8.50 22.84 12.19
C ALA A 14 -9.27 21.51 12.35
N ALA A 15 -10.60 21.51 12.17
CA ALA A 15 -11.44 20.31 12.17
C ALA A 15 -11.66 19.71 10.77
N ALA A 16 -11.10 20.33 9.72
CA ALA A 16 -11.16 19.83 8.34
C ALA A 16 -9.93 19.00 7.94
N THR A 17 -9.06 18.64 8.89
CA THR A 17 -8.17 17.47 8.74
C THR A 17 -8.89 16.21 9.19
N SER A 18 -10.19 16.09 8.88
CA SER A 18 -10.85 14.80 8.84
C SER A 18 -10.14 14.00 7.74
N HIS A 19 -9.15 13.21 8.17
CA HIS A 19 -8.49 12.19 7.38
C HIS A 19 -9.59 11.18 7.07
N ALA A 20 -10.20 11.39 5.91
CA ALA A 20 -11.08 10.45 5.27
C ALA A 20 -10.54 10.36 3.85
N SER A 21 -9.41 9.69 3.70
CA SER A 21 -8.91 9.34 2.40
C SER A 21 -9.41 7.95 2.05
N ALA A 22 -10.67 7.87 1.62
CA ALA A 22 -11.10 6.77 0.78
C ALA A 22 -10.34 6.89 -0.54
N PHE A 23 -9.14 6.31 -0.62
CA PHE A 23 -8.38 6.23 -1.85
C PHE A 23 -9.08 5.24 -2.78
N THR A 24 -9.87 5.74 -3.74
CA THR A 24 -10.31 4.91 -4.88
C THR A 24 -9.12 4.74 -5.81
N MET A 25 -8.27 3.76 -5.51
CA MET A 25 -7.20 3.30 -6.39
C MET A 25 -7.66 1.99 -7.01
N SER A 26 -8.27 2.06 -8.18
CA SER A 26 -8.54 0.88 -8.98
C SER A 26 -8.06 1.20 -10.39
N PHE A 27 -7.05 0.46 -10.80
CA PHE A 27 -6.72 0.26 -12.19
C PHE A 27 -7.04 -1.19 -12.46
N ASP A 28 -7.99 -1.39 -13.36
CA ASP A 28 -8.30 -2.69 -13.91
C ASP A 28 -7.38 -2.88 -15.14
N ASN A 29 -7.01 -4.13 -15.44
CA ASN A 29 -6.23 -4.52 -16.62
C ASN A 29 -4.74 -4.13 -16.65
N TRP A 30 -4.02 -4.24 -15.54
CA TRP A 30 -2.55 -4.22 -15.55
C TRP A 30 -1.96 -5.59 -15.95
N GLY A 31 -0.65 -5.65 -16.19
CA GLY A 31 0.04 -6.84 -16.65
C GLY A 31 1.33 -7.13 -15.89
N PHE A 32 1.71 -8.41 -15.84
CA PHE A 32 2.92 -8.89 -15.15
C PHE A 32 3.71 -9.88 -16.00
N ASP A 33 5.01 -9.67 -16.16
CA ASP A 33 5.91 -10.65 -16.78
C ASP A 33 6.97 -11.13 -15.76
N ALA A 34 6.87 -12.39 -15.37
CA ALA A 34 7.76 -13.01 -14.39
C ALA A 34 9.20 -13.18 -14.90
N ASP A 35 9.41 -13.20 -16.22
CA ASP A 35 10.73 -13.34 -16.83
C ASP A 35 11.43 -11.97 -17.04
N GLY A 36 10.72 -10.86 -16.77
CA GLY A 36 11.22 -9.51 -17.02
C GLY A 36 11.56 -9.29 -18.50
N LEU A 37 12.75 -8.75 -18.78
CA LEU A 37 13.27 -8.61 -20.16
C LEU A 37 13.53 -9.95 -20.88
N GLY A 38 13.33 -11.09 -20.23
CA GLY A 38 13.56 -12.44 -20.77
C GLY A 38 12.65 -12.85 -21.92
N GLY A 39 11.59 -12.09 -22.20
CA GLY A 39 10.70 -12.29 -23.35
C GLY A 39 9.66 -13.40 -23.14
N GLY A 40 9.23 -13.58 -21.89
CA GLY A 40 8.08 -14.41 -21.53
C GLY A 40 6.78 -13.85 -22.10
N ALA A 41 5.70 -14.62 -22.00
CA ALA A 41 4.37 -14.09 -22.25
C ALA A 41 3.90 -13.39 -20.98
N MET A 42 3.68 -12.08 -21.06
CA MET A 42 3.08 -11.30 -19.98
C MET A 42 1.70 -11.85 -19.62
N LEU A 43 1.45 -12.00 -18.32
CA LEU A 43 0.14 -12.27 -17.75
C LEU A 43 -0.70 -10.99 -17.80
N THR A 44 -1.82 -11.04 -18.51
CA THR A 44 -2.75 -9.92 -18.68
C THR A 44 -4.14 -10.44 -19.08
N PRO A 45 -5.23 -9.73 -18.74
CA PRO A 45 -5.27 -8.64 -17.76
C PRO A 45 -5.23 -9.15 -16.32
N ILE A 46 -4.78 -8.29 -15.42
CA ILE A 46 -4.80 -8.47 -13.97
C ILE A 46 -5.46 -7.21 -13.40
N ASP A 47 -6.36 -7.38 -12.44
CA ASP A 47 -6.95 -6.26 -11.70
C ASP A 47 -6.35 -6.19 -10.29
N GLU A 48 -6.05 -7.35 -9.73
CA GLU A 48 -5.70 -7.47 -8.32
C GLU A 48 -4.61 -8.51 -8.11
N MET A 49 -3.64 -8.19 -7.23
CA MET A 49 -2.74 -9.17 -6.65
C MET A 49 -3.07 -9.34 -5.17
N THR A 50 -3.51 -10.52 -4.77
CA THR A 50 -3.80 -10.83 -3.37
C THR A 50 -2.53 -11.26 -2.64
N TYR A 51 -2.49 -11.03 -1.34
CA TYR A 51 -1.32 -11.39 -0.54
C TYR A 51 -1.67 -11.91 0.85
N LEU A 52 -0.66 -12.52 1.48
CA LEU A 52 -0.65 -12.86 2.91
C LEU A 52 0.71 -12.53 3.50
N GLY A 53 0.72 -11.88 4.65
CA GLY A 53 1.90 -11.43 5.34
C GLY A 53 1.81 -11.55 6.85
N ILE A 54 2.94 -11.29 7.48
CA ILE A 54 3.03 -11.09 8.92
C ILE A 54 3.88 -9.86 9.17
N SER A 55 3.48 -9.06 10.16
CA SER A 55 4.26 -7.94 10.66
C SER A 55 4.39 -7.98 12.17
N TYR A 56 5.34 -7.19 12.66
CA TYR A 56 5.58 -6.91 14.06
C TYR A 56 5.65 -5.41 14.24
N THR A 57 4.76 -4.91 15.08
CA THR A 57 4.72 -3.51 15.48
C THR A 57 5.31 -3.39 16.87
N GLU A 58 6.37 -2.61 17.03
CA GLU A 58 6.90 -2.17 18.33
C GLU A 58 6.36 -0.77 18.64
N SER A 59 5.76 -0.60 19.81
CA SER A 59 5.02 0.60 20.17
C SER A 59 5.49 1.22 21.47
N THR A 60 5.40 2.55 21.53
CA THR A 60 5.54 3.32 22.78
C THR A 60 4.27 3.30 23.65
N GLY A 61 3.15 2.78 23.13
CA GLY A 61 1.85 2.70 23.80
C GLY A 61 0.67 2.64 22.81
N ILE A 62 -0.55 2.56 23.33
CA ILE A 62 -1.79 2.58 22.51
C ILE A 62 -2.60 3.87 22.72
N ALA A 63 -2.01 4.87 23.38
CA ALA A 63 -2.69 6.13 23.63
C ALA A 63 -2.54 7.07 22.43
N PRO A 64 -3.46 8.04 22.23
CA PRO A 64 -3.31 9.03 21.18
C PRO A 64 -1.97 9.76 21.27
N GLY A 65 -1.22 9.77 20.17
CA GLY A 65 0.13 10.34 20.07
C GLY A 65 1.27 9.38 20.44
N SER A 66 0.98 8.15 20.89
CA SER A 66 1.99 7.09 20.93
C SER A 66 2.48 6.81 19.50
N THR A 67 3.78 6.58 19.35
CA THR A 67 4.41 6.22 18.08
C THR A 67 4.69 4.73 18.00
N PHE A 68 4.80 4.22 16.79
CA PHE A 68 5.20 2.84 16.52
C PHE A 68 6.21 2.75 15.38
N THR A 69 6.93 1.63 15.37
CA THR A 69 7.70 1.14 14.23
C THR A 69 7.11 -0.21 13.81
N ASP A 70 6.84 -0.39 12.53
CA ASP A 70 6.28 -1.62 11.98
C ASP A 70 7.23 -2.22 10.94
N VAL A 71 7.38 -3.54 11.03
CA VAL A 71 8.23 -4.32 10.14
C VAL A 71 7.51 -5.57 9.74
N GLY A 72 7.72 -6.07 8.53
CA GLY A 72 6.99 -7.22 8.08
C GLY A 72 7.45 -7.74 6.74
N ARG A 73 6.83 -8.86 6.39
CA ARG A 73 7.00 -9.53 5.11
C ARG A 73 5.66 -10.01 4.59
N ILE A 74 5.55 -10.04 3.28
CA ILE A 74 4.35 -10.37 2.53
C ILE A 74 4.73 -11.36 1.42
N GLY A 75 3.85 -12.30 1.12
CA GLY A 75 3.93 -13.15 -0.05
C GLY A 75 2.65 -13.03 -0.86
N ALA A 76 2.76 -12.88 -2.17
CA ALA A 76 1.61 -12.89 -3.06
C ALA A 76 0.98 -14.29 -3.07
N THR A 77 -0.34 -14.34 -2.98
CA THR A 77 -1.12 -15.59 -2.91
C THR A 77 -1.89 -15.87 -4.20
N GLY A 78 -2.08 -14.87 -5.05
CA GLY A 78 -2.83 -15.01 -6.29
C GLY A 78 -2.91 -13.71 -7.09
N PHE A 79 -3.37 -13.87 -8.33
CA PHE A 79 -3.83 -12.76 -9.17
C PHE A 79 -5.31 -12.96 -9.46
N GLN A 80 -6.04 -11.86 -9.66
CA GLN A 80 -7.43 -11.88 -10.10
C GLN A 80 -7.63 -11.00 -11.32
N ASN A 81 -8.65 -11.34 -12.10
CA ASN A 81 -9.16 -10.55 -13.22
C ASN A 81 -10.69 -10.64 -13.21
N ASP A 82 -11.38 -9.50 -13.23
CA ASP A 82 -12.81 -9.33 -13.08
C ASP A 82 -13.37 -10.10 -11.85
N GLY A 83 -12.65 -10.03 -10.72
CA GLY A 83 -12.99 -10.74 -9.48
C GLY A 83 -12.90 -12.27 -9.57
N SER A 84 -12.28 -12.81 -10.62
CA SER A 84 -12.04 -14.24 -10.82
C SER A 84 -10.56 -14.57 -10.61
N PRO A 85 -10.22 -15.57 -9.78
CA PRO A 85 -8.83 -15.98 -9.59
C PRO A 85 -8.20 -16.49 -10.89
N ILE A 86 -7.01 -15.99 -11.22
CA ILE A 86 -6.15 -16.52 -12.28
C ILE A 86 -5.45 -17.77 -11.72
N PRO A 87 -5.63 -18.96 -12.32
CA PRO A 87 -5.03 -20.19 -11.80
C PRO A 87 -3.49 -20.14 -11.78
N ALA A 88 -2.88 -20.71 -10.74
CA ALA A 88 -1.42 -20.80 -10.58
C ALA A 88 -0.71 -21.48 -11.78
N GLY A 89 -1.36 -22.44 -12.44
CA GLY A 89 -0.82 -23.07 -13.66
C GLY A 89 -0.80 -22.14 -14.89
N THR A 90 -1.54 -21.04 -14.84
CA THR A 90 -1.55 -19.98 -15.87
C THR A 90 -0.61 -18.85 -15.47
N SER A 91 -0.67 -18.38 -14.23
CA SER A 91 0.16 -17.26 -13.77
C SER A 91 1.62 -17.64 -13.49
N GLY A 92 1.89 -18.91 -13.17
CA GLY A 92 3.19 -19.38 -12.69
C GLY A 92 3.47 -19.07 -11.22
N LEU A 93 2.67 -18.22 -10.56
CA LEU A 93 2.84 -17.85 -9.16
C LEU A 93 2.63 -19.07 -8.25
N GLY A 94 3.60 -19.32 -7.36
CA GLY A 94 3.63 -20.49 -6.48
C GLY A 94 3.97 -21.81 -7.17
N VAL A 95 4.34 -21.78 -8.46
CA VAL A 95 4.72 -22.97 -9.26
C VAL A 95 6.10 -22.80 -9.87
N SER A 96 6.35 -21.66 -10.51
CA SER A 96 7.59 -21.34 -11.22
C SER A 96 8.36 -20.19 -10.56
N TYR A 97 7.64 -19.30 -9.87
CA TYR A 97 8.20 -18.21 -9.09
C TYR A 97 7.29 -17.89 -7.90
N GLU A 98 7.82 -17.17 -6.92
CA GLU A 98 7.09 -16.47 -5.88
C GLU A 98 7.35 -14.97 -5.97
N LEU A 99 6.35 -14.20 -5.53
CA LEU A 99 6.49 -12.77 -5.29
C LEU A 99 6.41 -12.53 -3.80
N THR A 100 7.44 -11.89 -3.26
CA THR A 100 7.54 -11.57 -1.85
C THR A 100 7.78 -10.07 -1.69
N ALA A 101 7.46 -9.53 -0.54
CA ALA A 101 7.79 -8.16 -0.21
C ALA A 101 8.21 -8.02 1.25
N THR A 102 9.08 -7.05 1.54
CA THR A 102 9.50 -6.73 2.91
C THR A 102 9.44 -5.23 3.18
N PHE A 103 9.14 -4.89 4.42
CA PHE A 103 9.21 -3.53 4.96
C PHE A 103 9.87 -3.57 6.34
N LEU A 104 10.82 -2.67 6.59
CA LEU A 104 11.67 -2.71 7.79
C LEU A 104 11.68 -1.41 8.60
N ASP A 105 11.17 -0.32 8.02
CA ASP A 105 11.28 1.03 8.60
C ASP A 105 9.97 1.81 8.46
N TRP A 106 8.83 1.12 8.59
CA TRP A 106 7.54 1.82 8.63
C TRP A 106 7.37 2.43 9.99
N THR A 107 6.96 3.69 10.03
CA THR A 107 6.76 4.44 11.27
C THR A 107 5.43 5.13 11.24
N GLY A 108 4.90 5.44 12.42
CA GLY A 108 3.61 6.10 12.50
C GLY A 108 3.21 6.44 13.93
N SER A 109 1.95 6.85 14.07
CA SER A 109 1.37 7.23 15.35
C SER A 109 -0.07 6.77 15.51
N TYR A 110 -0.46 6.52 16.77
CA TYR A 110 -1.83 6.18 17.14
C TYR A 110 -2.68 7.44 17.30
N GLY A 111 -3.89 7.38 16.77
CA GLY A 111 -4.94 8.38 16.84
C GLY A 111 -5.87 8.17 18.03
N ALA A 112 -7.12 8.62 17.89
CA ALA A 112 -8.12 8.45 18.92
C ALA A 112 -8.61 6.99 18.97
N THR A 113 -8.95 6.52 20.17
CA THR A 113 -9.74 5.30 20.33
C THR A 113 -11.22 5.68 20.38
N THR A 114 -12.01 5.16 19.44
CA THR A 114 -13.45 5.37 19.38
C THR A 114 -14.16 4.03 19.53
N GLY A 115 -14.75 3.78 20.70
CA GLY A 115 -15.22 2.43 21.02
C GLY A 115 -14.04 1.53 21.34
N ASP A 116 -13.94 0.41 20.62
CA ASP A 116 -12.84 -0.55 20.77
C ASP A 116 -11.73 -0.32 19.71
N ASP A 117 -12.04 0.42 18.63
CA ASP A 117 -11.10 0.71 17.54
C ASP A 117 -10.16 1.86 17.86
N THR A 118 -8.86 1.61 17.77
CA THR A 118 -7.79 2.62 17.86
C THR A 118 -7.28 2.95 16.47
N GLU A 119 -7.45 4.21 16.07
CA GLU A 119 -6.92 4.71 14.80
C GLU A 119 -5.39 4.70 14.81
N PHE A 120 -4.77 4.51 13.65
CA PHE A 120 -3.34 4.72 13.45
C PHE A 120 -3.05 5.32 12.08
N PHE A 121 -1.90 5.99 11.97
CA PHE A 121 -1.46 6.68 10.76
C PHE A 121 0.01 6.36 10.49
N PHE A 122 0.34 6.05 9.25
CA PHE A 122 1.73 5.89 8.81
C PHE A 122 2.33 7.22 8.37
N ASP A 123 3.55 7.47 8.82
CA ASP A 123 4.37 8.57 8.35
C ASP A 123 4.87 8.30 6.93
N ALA A 124 4.98 9.37 6.12
CA ALA A 124 5.57 9.26 4.79
C ALA A 124 7.04 8.82 4.86
N GLY A 125 7.46 7.93 3.96
CA GLY A 125 8.83 7.49 3.84
C GLY A 125 9.00 5.99 3.73
N GLY A 126 8.70 5.23 4.81
CA GLY A 126 9.02 3.80 4.96
C GLY A 126 8.88 2.98 3.68
N THR A 127 9.81 2.05 3.43
CA THR A 127 9.91 1.37 2.14
C THR A 127 9.23 0.01 2.12
N LEU A 128 8.56 -0.32 1.02
CA LEU A 128 8.17 -1.69 0.67
C LEU A 128 8.98 -2.13 -0.54
N ASN A 129 9.71 -3.24 -0.42
CA ASN A 129 10.50 -3.80 -1.51
C ASN A 129 9.87 -5.10 -1.97
N ILE A 130 9.54 -5.21 -3.26
CA ILE A 130 8.97 -6.41 -3.88
C ILE A 130 10.08 -7.17 -4.60
N TYR A 131 10.13 -8.47 -4.38
CA TYR A 131 11.11 -9.41 -4.92
C TYR A 131 10.41 -10.50 -5.72
N ILE A 132 11.08 -10.98 -6.76
CA ILE A 132 10.75 -12.21 -7.46
C ILE A 132 11.83 -13.25 -7.21
N ASP A 133 11.42 -14.46 -6.85
CA ASP A 133 12.33 -15.60 -6.68
C ASP A 133 11.75 -16.84 -7.36
N ASN A 134 12.61 -17.67 -7.93
CA ASN A 134 12.26 -18.97 -8.49
C ASN A 134 12.39 -20.08 -7.43
N ALA A 135 13.02 -19.80 -6.29
CA ALA A 135 12.95 -20.65 -5.11
C ALA A 135 11.63 -20.41 -4.37
N LEU A 136 10.76 -21.42 -4.33
CA LEU A 136 9.48 -21.35 -3.62
C LEU A 136 9.68 -21.59 -2.11
N ASN A 137 10.30 -20.64 -1.42
CA ASN A 137 10.80 -20.79 -0.05
C ASN A 137 10.38 -19.65 0.91
N TYR A 138 9.36 -18.85 0.57
CA TYR A 138 8.79 -17.82 1.45
C TYR A 138 8.35 -18.39 2.82
N ASN A 139 9.24 -18.27 3.82
CA ASN A 139 9.03 -18.79 5.17
C ASN A 139 9.83 -18.06 6.27
N SER A 140 10.73 -17.15 5.88
CA SER A 140 11.57 -16.33 6.76
C SER A 140 11.75 -14.93 6.17
N PHE A 141 12.29 -13.96 6.92
CA PHE A 141 12.67 -12.67 6.35
C PHE A 141 13.77 -12.85 5.30
N GLY A 142 14.78 -13.67 5.61
CA GLY A 142 15.89 -13.93 4.71
C GLY A 142 15.44 -14.51 3.37
N THR A 143 14.45 -15.41 3.38
CA THR A 143 13.86 -15.96 2.15
C THR A 143 12.75 -15.11 1.53
N ALA A 144 12.38 -13.99 2.15
CA ALA A 144 11.49 -13.01 1.53
C ALA A 144 12.28 -11.91 0.77
N MET A 145 13.62 -11.99 0.78
CA MET A 145 14.51 -10.96 0.25
C MET A 145 15.72 -11.52 -0.49
N ASP A 146 15.81 -12.84 -0.68
CA ASP A 146 16.87 -13.55 -1.42
C ASP A 146 16.63 -13.58 -2.93
N GLY A 147 15.43 -13.20 -3.37
CA GLY A 147 15.08 -12.97 -4.77
C GLY A 147 15.65 -11.68 -5.38
N THR A 148 15.28 -11.44 -6.63
CA THR A 148 15.61 -10.20 -7.35
C THR A 148 14.60 -9.12 -6.98
N ASN A 149 15.06 -7.96 -6.48
CA ASN A 149 14.17 -6.82 -6.25
C ASN A 149 13.67 -6.25 -7.59
N ILE A 150 12.35 -6.17 -7.75
CA ILE A 150 11.70 -5.72 -9.00
C ILE A 150 10.86 -4.46 -8.82
N MET A 151 10.62 -4.02 -7.58
CA MET A 151 9.95 -2.76 -7.29
C MET A 151 10.32 -2.29 -5.87
N SER A 152 10.52 -0.99 -5.71
CA SER A 152 10.61 -0.33 -4.41
C SER A 152 9.57 0.77 -4.33
N LEU A 153 8.79 0.74 -3.26
CA LEU A 153 7.75 1.69 -2.94
C LEU A 153 8.12 2.47 -1.68
N SER A 154 7.64 3.71 -1.55
CA SER A 154 7.77 4.54 -0.36
C SER A 154 6.39 4.99 0.09
N ILE A 155 6.09 4.89 1.38
CA ILE A 155 4.79 5.36 1.91
C ILE A 155 4.65 6.84 1.58
N ARG A 156 3.56 7.20 0.89
CA ARG A 156 3.11 8.57 0.76
C ARG A 156 2.22 8.96 1.94
N THR A 157 1.29 8.07 2.27
CA THR A 157 0.38 8.19 3.41
C THR A 157 -0.27 6.83 3.67
N GLY A 158 -0.68 6.55 4.89
CA GLY A 158 -1.47 5.37 5.22
C GLY A 158 -2.23 5.58 6.50
N GLU A 159 -3.36 4.90 6.61
CA GLU A 159 -4.23 4.95 7.78
C GLU A 159 -4.86 3.59 8.03
N GLY A 160 -5.39 3.41 9.23
CA GLY A 160 -6.08 2.20 9.59
C GLY A 160 -6.65 2.27 11.00
N GLN A 161 -7.28 1.19 11.39
CA GLN A 161 -7.78 1.02 12.75
C GLN A 161 -7.45 -0.38 13.26
N ILE A 162 -7.31 -0.50 14.58
CA ILE A 162 -7.09 -1.79 15.23
C ILE A 162 -7.80 -1.84 16.59
N ASP A 163 -8.48 -2.95 16.86
CA ASP A 163 -9.11 -3.26 18.14
C ASP A 163 -8.13 -4.07 19.01
N PHE A 164 -7.51 -3.40 19.99
CA PHE A 164 -6.64 -4.04 20.96
C PHE A 164 -7.39 -4.85 22.03
N ALA A 165 -8.71 -4.67 22.17
CA ALA A 165 -9.55 -5.35 23.15
C ALA A 165 -10.06 -6.71 22.66
N ASN A 166 -10.12 -6.91 21.33
CA ASN A 166 -10.39 -8.19 20.70
C ASN A 166 -9.15 -8.67 19.93
N PRO A 167 -8.27 -9.52 20.51
CA PRO A 167 -7.10 -10.01 19.78
C PRO A 167 -7.36 -11.29 18.96
N ALA A 168 -8.62 -11.73 18.82
CA ALA A 168 -8.97 -13.04 18.25
C ALA A 168 -9.97 -12.97 17.07
N GLY A 169 -10.45 -11.79 16.68
CA GLY A 169 -11.25 -11.53 15.49
C GLY A 169 -10.44 -10.89 14.35
N VAL A 170 -11.13 -10.59 13.25
CA VAL A 170 -10.63 -9.71 12.19
C VAL A 170 -10.83 -8.30 12.70
N ASP A 171 -9.76 -7.71 13.23
CA ASP A 171 -9.87 -6.62 14.19
C ASP A 171 -9.02 -5.41 13.80
N GLY A 172 -8.67 -5.29 12.52
CA GLY A 172 -8.07 -4.09 12.00
C GLY A 172 -8.11 -4.01 10.50
N ASN A 173 -8.09 -2.80 9.97
CA ASN A 173 -7.92 -2.54 8.55
C ASN A 173 -6.73 -1.58 8.35
N VAL A 174 -6.11 -1.69 7.18
CA VAL A 174 -5.04 -0.78 6.77
C VAL A 174 -5.19 -0.44 5.30
N ASP A 175 -5.07 0.85 5.00
CA ASP A 175 -5.03 1.39 3.65
C ASP A 175 -3.75 2.24 3.52
N ILE A 176 -2.93 1.97 2.52
CA ILE A 176 -1.66 2.69 2.31
C ILE A 176 -1.51 3.07 0.84
N LEU A 177 -1.23 4.35 0.61
CA LEU A 177 -0.84 4.88 -0.68
C LEU A 177 0.69 5.01 -0.73
N PHE A 178 1.29 4.43 -1.75
CA PHE A 178 2.73 4.48 -2.00
C PHE A 178 3.08 5.33 -3.21
N ASP A 179 4.27 5.92 -3.15
CA ASP A 179 5.03 6.36 -4.31
C ASP A 179 5.90 5.22 -4.83
N VAL A 180 5.87 4.96 -6.15
CA VAL A 180 6.84 4.05 -6.79
C VAL A 180 8.17 4.77 -6.89
N THR A 181 9.20 4.26 -6.20
CA THR A 181 10.54 4.87 -6.14
C THR A 181 11.53 4.21 -7.09
N SER A 182 11.35 2.92 -7.36
CA SER A 182 12.11 2.18 -8.35
C SER A 182 11.26 1.03 -8.88
N VAL A 183 11.53 0.63 -10.12
CA VAL A 183 10.94 -0.56 -10.74
C VAL A 183 11.99 -1.14 -11.69
N ALA A 184 12.04 -2.46 -11.79
CA ALA A 184 12.86 -3.13 -12.79
C ALA A 184 12.13 -3.19 -14.13
N GLN A 185 12.88 -3.02 -15.23
CA GLN A 185 12.31 -3.03 -16.57
C GLN A 185 11.72 -4.40 -16.92
N GLY A 186 10.58 -4.38 -17.62
CA GLY A 186 9.95 -5.55 -18.22
C GLY A 186 9.12 -6.40 -17.27
N TYR A 187 8.87 -5.96 -16.02
CA TYR A 187 8.07 -6.74 -15.06
C TYR A 187 6.62 -6.30 -14.96
N TRP A 188 6.38 -4.99 -14.96
CA TRP A 188 5.07 -4.42 -14.64
C TRP A 188 4.58 -3.57 -15.80
N PHE A 189 3.34 -3.78 -16.20
CA PHE A 189 2.74 -3.10 -17.34
C PHE A 189 1.38 -2.55 -16.94
N VAL A 190 1.01 -1.40 -17.48
CA VAL A 190 -0.31 -0.80 -17.30
C VAL A 190 -0.91 -0.49 -18.65
N ASP A 191 -2.24 -0.55 -18.73
CA ASP A 191 -3.01 -0.04 -19.85
C ASP A 191 -3.07 1.49 -19.74
N THR A 192 -2.37 2.20 -20.64
CA THR A 192 -2.36 3.67 -20.62
C THR A 192 -3.33 4.31 -21.60
N ASP A 193 -3.87 3.56 -22.55
CA ASP A 193 -4.78 4.06 -23.58
C ASP A 193 -6.25 3.67 -23.35
N GLY A 194 -6.50 2.81 -22.36
CA GLY A 194 -7.81 2.38 -21.88
C GLY A 194 -8.48 1.35 -22.78
N ASP A 195 -7.71 0.60 -23.58
CA ASP A 195 -8.24 -0.43 -24.48
C ASP A 195 -8.48 -1.80 -23.81
N GLY A 196 -8.13 -1.93 -22.52
CA GLY A 196 -8.23 -3.14 -21.71
C GLY A 196 -7.02 -4.07 -21.85
N VAL A 197 -5.94 -3.64 -22.49
CA VAL A 197 -4.71 -4.42 -22.68
C VAL A 197 -3.52 -3.64 -22.12
N ALA A 198 -2.86 -4.22 -21.13
CA ALA A 198 -1.60 -3.64 -20.63
C ALA A 198 -0.57 -3.56 -21.76
N ASP A 199 -0.03 -2.37 -22.01
CA ASP A 199 0.82 -2.11 -23.18
C ASP A 199 2.08 -1.29 -22.87
N THR A 200 2.12 -0.66 -21.69
CA THR A 200 3.17 0.28 -21.32
C THR A 200 3.92 -0.20 -20.08
N ASP A 201 5.24 -0.36 -20.20
CA ASP A 201 6.12 -0.71 -19.09
C ASP A 201 6.13 0.40 -18.04
N VAL A 202 5.86 0.03 -16.78
CA VAL A 202 5.89 0.92 -15.63
C VAL A 202 7.26 1.58 -15.46
N TYR A 203 8.34 0.90 -15.87
CA TYR A 203 9.69 1.48 -15.92
C TYR A 203 9.76 2.75 -16.77
N ASP A 204 9.13 2.74 -17.94
CA ASP A 204 9.14 3.89 -18.84
C ASP A 204 8.25 5.03 -18.30
N LEU A 205 7.17 4.70 -17.60
CA LEU A 205 6.29 5.69 -16.96
C LEU A 205 6.93 6.38 -15.76
N LEU A 206 7.68 5.65 -14.92
CA LEU A 206 8.37 6.22 -13.79
C LEU A 206 9.38 7.28 -14.22
N GLY A 207 10.02 7.09 -15.37
CA GLY A 207 10.89 8.11 -15.99
C GLY A 207 10.17 9.40 -16.41
N ALA A 208 8.84 9.36 -16.54
CA ALA A 208 8.00 10.45 -17.03
C ALA A 208 7.20 11.19 -15.94
N GLY A 209 7.10 10.66 -14.71
CA GLY A 209 6.32 11.27 -13.62
C GLY A 209 6.22 10.41 -12.36
N ALA A 210 5.46 10.88 -11.37
CA ALA A 210 5.20 10.13 -10.13
C ALA A 210 4.08 9.10 -10.35
N LEU A 211 4.40 7.82 -10.15
CA LEU A 211 3.44 6.71 -10.15
C LEU A 211 3.11 6.33 -8.70
N THR A 212 1.87 5.92 -8.45
CA THR A 212 1.44 5.46 -7.13
C THR A 212 0.88 4.04 -7.15
N VAL A 213 0.95 3.36 -6.02
CA VAL A 213 0.40 2.00 -5.80
C VAL A 213 -0.33 1.99 -4.47
N GLY A 214 -1.45 1.28 -4.39
CA GLY A 214 -2.29 1.18 -3.20
C GLY A 214 -2.23 -0.21 -2.60
N LEU A 215 -2.15 -0.25 -1.27
CA LEU A 215 -2.65 -1.35 -0.45
C LEU A 215 -4.03 -0.94 0.04
N THR A 216 -5.05 -1.73 -0.28
CA THR A 216 -6.43 -1.40 0.06
C THR A 216 -7.13 -2.57 0.73
N ASP A 217 -8.07 -2.26 1.63
CA ASP A 217 -8.93 -3.23 2.32
C ASP A 217 -8.14 -4.36 2.98
N SER A 218 -6.97 -4.00 3.50
CA SER A 218 -6.06 -4.99 4.04
C SER A 218 -6.45 -5.28 5.48
N ASN A 219 -6.83 -6.52 5.76
CA ASN A 219 -7.16 -6.94 7.11
C ASN A 219 -5.88 -7.13 7.92
N ASN A 220 -5.92 -6.68 9.16
CA ASN A 220 -4.83 -6.78 10.10
C ASN A 220 -5.28 -7.47 11.37
N ASN A 221 -4.98 -8.76 11.47
CA ASN A 221 -5.43 -9.61 12.57
C ASN A 221 -4.32 -9.79 13.59
N ILE A 222 -4.55 -9.34 14.83
CA ILE A 222 -3.62 -9.62 15.94
C ILE A 222 -3.43 -11.13 16.08
N THR A 223 -2.18 -11.55 16.22
CA THR A 223 -1.83 -12.97 16.31
C THR A 223 -0.73 -13.23 17.33
N THR A 224 -0.59 -14.49 17.73
CA THR A 224 0.58 -14.99 18.45
C THR A 224 1.36 -15.91 17.52
N PRO A 225 2.50 -15.46 16.96
CA PRO A 225 3.26 -16.28 16.03
C PRO A 225 3.96 -17.44 16.76
N SER A 226 4.46 -18.40 15.99
CA SER A 226 5.36 -19.41 16.55
C SER A 226 6.66 -18.77 17.07
N GLY A 227 7.30 -19.41 18.05
CA GLY A 227 8.57 -18.90 18.60
C GLY A 227 9.70 -18.80 17.57
N ALA A 228 9.67 -19.62 16.51
CA ALA A 228 10.62 -19.53 15.41
C ALA A 228 10.41 -18.26 14.57
N VAL A 229 9.16 -17.90 14.29
CA VAL A 229 8.81 -16.68 13.54
C VAL A 229 9.16 -15.44 14.37
N ALA A 230 8.80 -15.42 15.66
CA ALA A 230 9.18 -14.32 16.54
C ALA A 230 10.71 -14.11 16.61
N ALA A 231 11.48 -15.21 16.68
CA ALA A 231 12.94 -15.14 16.70
C ALA A 231 13.53 -14.61 15.37
N ASP A 232 12.93 -14.94 14.23
CA ASP A 232 13.32 -14.45 12.91
C ASP A 232 13.13 -12.92 12.78
N PHE A 233 11.99 -12.41 13.26
CA PHE A 233 11.73 -10.97 13.33
C PHE A 233 12.78 -10.24 14.15
N ILE A 234 13.04 -10.69 15.38
CA ILE A 234 14.03 -10.09 16.28
C ILE A 234 15.44 -10.13 15.66
N ALA A 235 15.83 -11.28 15.09
CA ALA A 235 17.16 -11.45 14.51
C ALA A 235 17.40 -10.56 13.29
N THR A 236 16.38 -10.33 12.47
CA THR A 236 16.52 -9.58 11.22
C THR A 236 16.35 -8.07 11.40
N THR A 237 15.39 -7.67 12.23
CA THR A 237 15.01 -6.24 12.37
C THR A 237 15.73 -5.56 13.52
N GLY A 238 16.28 -6.33 14.46
CA GLY A 238 16.88 -5.80 15.69
C GLY A 238 15.87 -5.27 16.71
N LEU A 239 14.56 -5.38 16.44
CA LEU A 239 13.50 -5.01 17.38
C LEU A 239 13.49 -5.94 18.61
N GLY A 240 12.95 -5.43 19.73
CA GLY A 240 12.83 -6.18 20.97
C GLY A 240 11.78 -7.29 20.90
N ALA A 241 11.79 -8.18 21.88
CA ALA A 241 10.63 -9.04 22.11
C ALA A 241 9.44 -8.18 22.61
N PRO A 242 8.19 -8.51 22.23
CA PRO A 242 7.01 -7.75 22.67
C PRO A 242 6.98 -7.65 24.19
N ASN A 243 7.04 -6.43 24.71
CA ASN A 243 7.09 -6.18 26.14
C ASN A 243 6.27 -4.96 26.58
N GLY A 244 5.84 -4.13 25.64
CA GLY A 244 5.05 -2.93 25.85
C GLY A 244 3.58 -3.07 25.44
N PRO A 245 2.69 -2.20 25.97
CA PRO A 245 1.35 -2.07 25.45
C PRO A 245 1.40 -1.58 23.99
N GLY A 246 0.74 -2.30 23.08
CA GLY A 246 0.75 -2.01 21.64
C GLY A 246 1.82 -2.74 20.85
N ASP A 247 2.70 -3.51 21.51
CA ASP A 247 3.59 -4.43 20.81
C ASP A 247 2.78 -5.65 20.35
N ILE A 248 2.61 -5.79 19.04
CA ILE A 248 1.75 -6.81 18.45
C ILE A 248 2.37 -7.44 17.23
N TYR A 249 2.04 -8.71 17.00
CA TYR A 249 2.18 -9.29 15.68
C TYR A 249 0.82 -9.28 15.00
N THR A 250 0.80 -9.00 13.71
CA THR A 250 -0.42 -9.09 12.91
C THR A 250 -0.23 -9.99 11.69
N LEU A 251 -1.26 -10.77 11.37
CA LEU A 251 -1.40 -11.38 10.06
C LEU A 251 -2.09 -10.36 9.15
N ASN A 252 -1.44 -10.09 8.03
CA ASN A 252 -1.92 -9.14 7.05
C ASN A 252 -2.44 -9.93 5.84
N ASP A 253 -3.69 -9.72 5.44
CA ASP A 253 -4.17 -10.12 4.12
C ASP A 253 -4.82 -8.92 3.43
N GLY A 254 -4.90 -8.96 2.10
CA GLY A 254 -5.41 -7.83 1.34
C GLY A 254 -4.98 -7.92 -0.12
N SER A 255 -5.00 -6.77 -0.79
CA SER A 255 -4.58 -6.68 -2.19
C SER A 255 -3.83 -5.41 -2.56
N PHE A 256 -3.06 -5.55 -3.64
CA PHE A 256 -2.36 -4.47 -4.32
C PHE A 256 -3.11 -4.04 -5.58
N SER A 257 -3.22 -2.73 -5.78
CA SER A 257 -3.70 -2.10 -7.02
C SER A 257 -2.77 -0.97 -7.48
N PHE A 258 -2.57 -0.83 -8.79
CA PHE A 258 -1.75 0.25 -9.36
C PHE A 258 -2.56 1.54 -9.50
N ALA A 259 -1.91 2.71 -9.45
CA ALA A 259 -2.52 3.96 -9.87
C ALA A 259 -1.60 4.97 -10.57
N VAL A 260 -1.88 5.25 -11.85
CA VAL A 260 -1.23 6.30 -12.64
C VAL A 260 -2.02 7.61 -12.53
N PRO A 261 -1.43 8.73 -12.06
CA PRO A 261 -2.14 10.01 -12.08
C PRO A 261 -2.45 10.43 -13.52
N GLU A 262 -3.73 10.48 -13.90
CA GLU A 262 -4.14 10.90 -15.25
C GLU A 262 -3.65 12.34 -15.55
N PRO A 263 -2.69 12.54 -16.48
CA PRO A 263 -2.16 13.87 -16.76
C PRO A 263 -3.19 14.78 -17.46
N GLY A 264 -4.15 14.17 -18.19
CA GLY A 264 -5.14 14.88 -18.99
C GLY A 264 -6.26 15.52 -18.18
N SER A 265 -6.75 14.85 -17.13
CA SER A 265 -7.95 15.27 -16.40
C SER A 265 -7.70 16.51 -15.54
N LEU A 266 -6.53 16.62 -14.90
CA LEU A 266 -6.12 17.82 -14.16
C LEU A 266 -5.86 19.01 -15.09
N ALA A 267 -5.25 18.77 -16.25
CA ALA A 267 -5.03 19.81 -17.26
C ALA A 267 -6.34 20.32 -17.86
N LEU A 268 -7.30 19.43 -18.15
CA LEU A 268 -8.64 19.78 -18.63
C LEU A 268 -9.48 20.48 -17.58
N LEU A 269 -9.41 20.07 -16.31
CA LEU A 269 -10.05 20.79 -15.20
C LEU A 269 -9.44 22.19 -15.04
N GLY A 270 -8.11 22.31 -15.09
CA GLY A 270 -7.40 23.59 -15.04
C GLY A 270 -7.76 24.51 -16.21
N LEU A 271 -7.78 23.98 -17.43
CA LEU A 271 -8.21 24.70 -18.63
C LEU A 271 -9.70 25.09 -18.57
N GLY A 272 -10.56 24.21 -18.05
CA GLY A 272 -11.97 24.46 -17.84
C GLY A 272 -12.22 25.60 -16.84
N LEU A 273 -11.48 25.63 -15.73
CA LEU A 273 -11.53 26.68 -14.72
C LEU A 273 -10.99 28.03 -15.25
N VAL A 274 -9.90 28.01 -16.03
CA VAL A 274 -9.40 29.20 -16.72
C VAL A 274 -10.42 29.71 -17.74
N GLY A 275 -11.05 28.82 -18.51
CA GLY A 275 -12.13 29.13 -19.45
C GLY A 275 -13.34 29.77 -18.77
N LEU A 276 -13.78 29.22 -17.63
CA LEU A 276 -14.86 29.77 -16.79
C LEU A 276 -14.49 31.14 -16.19
N GLY A 277 -13.25 31.32 -15.75
CA GLY A 277 -12.74 32.61 -15.26
C GLY A 277 -12.72 33.70 -16.33
N LEU A 278 -12.36 33.35 -17.57
CA LEU A 278 -12.39 34.30 -18.70
C LEU A 278 -13.82 34.62 -19.17
N ALA A 279 -14.73 33.63 -19.14
CA ALA A 279 -16.13 33.82 -19.50
C ALA A 279 -16.89 34.70 -18.50
N THR A 280 -16.63 34.55 -17.20
CA THR A 280 -17.24 35.38 -16.14
C THR A 280 -16.74 36.83 -16.18
N ARG A 281 -15.47 37.05 -16.56
CA ARG A 281 -14.91 38.39 -16.73
C ARG A 281 -15.54 39.17 -17.89
N ARG A 282 -15.98 38.47 -18.94
CA ARG A 282 -16.70 39.07 -20.09
C ARG A 282 -18.15 39.49 -19.79
N ARG A 283 -18.78 38.98 -18.72
CA ARG A 283 -20.13 39.41 -18.31
C ARG A 283 -20.16 40.66 -17.44
N LYS A 284 -18.99 41.13 -16.97
CA LYS A 284 -18.85 42.36 -16.17
C LYS A 284 -18.24 43.53 -16.95
N ALA A 285 -17.89 43.33 -18.22
CA ALA A 285 -17.46 44.38 -19.14
C ALA A 285 -18.62 44.83 -20.02
#